data_AF-A0AA89BA53-F1
#
_entry.id   AF-A0AA89BA53-F1
#
_cell.length_a   1.000
_cell.length_b   1.000
_cell.length_c   1.000
_cell.angle_alpha   90.00
_cell.angle_beta   90.00
_cell.angle_gamma   90.00
#
_symmetry.space_group_name_H-M   'P 1'
#
loop_
_entity.id
_entity.type
_entity.pdbx_description
1 polymer ?
#
loop_
_entity_poly.entity_id
_entity_poly.type
_entity_poly.pdbx_seq_one_letter_code
_entity_poly.pdbx_strand_id
1 'polypeptide(L)'
;MVSILRACGLVRALAAGKEVHALLVKNFSQSNIYLGSTLVWLYCKCGEYSIASNVLKEMPIRDVVSWTAMISGCARLGHEFEALEFLKFMLGEACGDLEWKMEAPLELVCSKIDP
;
A
#
# COMPACT_ATOMS: atom_id res chain seq x y z
N MET A 1 10.17 11.69 13.52
CA MET A 1 9.18 11.86 12.43
C MET A 1 8.28 10.65 12.28
N VAL A 2 8.79 9.43 12.10
CA VAL A 2 7.98 8.18 12.15
C VAL A 2 7.13 8.10 13.44
N SER A 3 7.73 8.33 14.61
CA SER A 3 7.01 8.37 15.89
C SER A 3 5.88 9.40 15.95
N ILE A 4 6.09 10.59 15.37
CA ILE A 4 5.09 11.66 15.29
C ILE A 4 3.94 11.23 14.39
N LEU A 5 4.23 10.73 13.18
CA LEU A 5 3.21 10.22 12.28
C LEU A 5 2.40 9.07 12.92
N ARG A 6 3.08 8.17 13.67
CA ARG A 6 2.39 7.11 14.41
C ARG A 6 1.47 7.67 15.48
N ALA A 7 1.93 8.64 16.27
CA ALA A 7 1.10 9.31 17.26
C ALA A 7 -0.12 9.96 16.60
N CYS A 8 0.07 10.71 15.49
CA CYS A 8 -1.02 11.32 14.73
C CYS A 8 -2.05 10.29 14.29
N GLY A 9 -1.63 9.12 13.78
CA GLY A 9 -2.57 8.08 13.35
C GLY A 9 -3.28 7.38 14.50
N LEU A 10 -2.62 7.22 15.66
CA LEU A 10 -3.24 6.65 16.86
C LEU A 10 -4.36 7.54 17.40
N VAL A 11 -4.15 8.86 17.43
CA VAL A 11 -5.17 9.83 17.88
C VAL A 11 -6.04 10.36 16.74
N ARG A 12 -5.88 9.84 15.52
CA ARG A 12 -6.57 10.26 14.30
C ARG A 12 -6.46 11.78 14.01
N ALA A 13 -5.34 12.39 14.37
CA ALA A 13 -5.04 13.80 14.11
C ALA A 13 -4.56 14.02 12.66
N LEU A 14 -5.50 13.98 11.72
CA LEU A 14 -5.21 14.08 10.28
C LEU A 14 -4.52 15.40 9.88
N ALA A 15 -4.96 16.53 10.44
CA ALA A 15 -4.40 17.84 10.11
C ALA A 15 -2.90 17.91 10.44
N ALA A 16 -2.54 17.58 11.69
CA ALA A 16 -1.15 17.48 12.12
C ALA A 16 -0.35 16.46 11.29
N GLY A 17 -0.95 15.32 10.96
CA GLY A 17 -0.34 14.32 10.08
C GLY A 17 -0.01 14.87 8.68
N LYS A 18 -0.93 15.66 8.09
CA LYS A 18 -0.72 16.33 6.79
C LYS A 18 0.37 17.39 6.85
N GLU A 19 0.45 18.16 7.94
CA GLU A 19 1.54 19.13 8.16
C GLU A 19 2.91 18.44 8.19
N VAL A 20 3.03 17.34 8.94
CA VAL A 20 4.26 16.55 8.99
C VAL A 20 4.57 15.94 7.62
N HIS A 21 3.57 15.42 6.89
CA HIS A 21 3.78 14.92 5.54
C HIS A 21 4.28 16.01 4.58
N ALA A 22 3.71 17.22 4.62
CA ALA A 22 4.19 18.35 3.82
C ALA A 22 5.65 18.73 4.15
N LEU A 23 6.02 18.71 5.43
CA LEU A 23 7.41 18.89 5.86
C LEU A 23 8.32 17.78 5.32
N LEU A 24 7.84 16.53 5.27
CA LEU A 24 8.59 15.42 4.71
C LEU A 24 8.87 15.61 3.21
N VAL A 25 7.83 15.95 2.44
CA VAL A 25 7.96 16.20 0.99
C VAL A 25 8.94 17.35 0.70
N LYS A 26 8.95 18.39 1.55
CA LYS A 26 9.82 19.55 1.35
C LYS A 26 11.29 19.30 1.70
N ASN A 27 11.56 18.49 2.74
CA ASN A 27 12.89 18.41 3.34
C ASN A 27 13.59 17.04 3.18
N PHE A 28 12.88 16.01 2.74
CA PHE A 28 13.40 14.64 2.68
C PHE A 28 13.13 14.00 1.32
N SER A 29 14.02 13.11 0.89
CA SER A 29 13.80 12.33 -0.34
C SER A 29 12.63 11.36 -0.15
N GLN A 30 11.75 11.28 -1.15
CA GLN A 30 10.62 10.33 -1.18
C GLN A 30 11.05 8.85 -1.16
N SER A 31 12.36 8.56 -1.19
CA SER A 31 12.94 7.22 -1.20
C SER A 31 13.00 6.51 0.16
N ASN A 32 12.62 7.17 1.27
CA ASN A 32 12.65 6.51 2.58
C ASN A 32 11.44 5.58 2.78
N ILE A 33 11.68 4.28 2.61
CA ILE A 33 10.65 3.24 2.71
C ILE A 33 9.90 3.24 4.06
N TYR A 34 10.60 3.48 5.17
CA TYR A 34 9.98 3.53 6.50
C TYR A 34 9.01 4.69 6.66
N LEU A 35 9.35 5.86 6.08
CA LEU A 35 8.45 7.01 6.08
C LEU A 35 7.23 6.77 5.19
N GLY A 36 7.43 6.21 3.99
CA GLY A 36 6.35 5.83 3.09
C GLY A 36 5.35 4.87 3.74
N SER A 37 5.84 3.76 4.30
CA SER A 37 4.98 2.77 5.00
C SER A 37 4.24 3.38 6.19
N THR A 38 4.87 4.30 6.93
CA THR A 38 4.22 5.00 8.05
C THR A 38 3.15 5.98 7.58
N LEU A 39 3.35 6.67 6.46
CA LEU A 39 2.37 7.57 5.86
C LEU A 39 1.15 6.81 5.35
N VAL A 40 1.35 5.68 4.66
CA VAL A 40 0.25 4.78 4.25
C VAL A 40 -0.57 4.37 5.48
N TRP A 41 0.10 3.88 6.53
CA TRP A 41 -0.57 3.50 7.78
C TRP A 41 -1.35 4.66 8.42
N LEU A 42 -0.77 5.87 8.48
CA LEU A 42 -1.38 7.06 9.03
C LEU A 42 -2.69 7.40 8.29
N TYR A 43 -2.62 7.49 6.96
CA TYR A 43 -3.79 7.87 6.17
C TYR A 43 -4.90 6.83 6.25
N CYS A 44 -4.56 5.54 6.20
CA CYS A 44 -5.52 4.47 6.46
C CYS A 44 -6.15 4.57 7.87
N LYS A 45 -5.39 4.95 8.91
CA LYS A 45 -5.91 5.11 10.28
C LYS A 45 -6.87 6.30 10.40
N CYS A 46 -6.60 7.36 9.66
CA CYS A 46 -7.48 8.52 9.58
C CYS A 46 -8.72 8.30 8.69
N GLY A 47 -8.74 7.23 7.87
CA GLY A 47 -9.84 6.94 6.94
C GLY A 47 -9.67 7.58 5.57
N GLU A 48 -8.49 8.11 5.29
CA GLU A 48 -8.15 8.78 4.03
C GLU A 48 -7.57 7.76 3.04
N TYR A 49 -8.42 6.84 2.57
CA TYR A 49 -8.00 5.76 1.67
C TYR A 49 -7.32 6.29 0.40
N SER A 50 -7.91 7.27 -0.28
CA SER A 50 -7.38 7.81 -1.54
C SER A 50 -5.97 8.38 -1.37
N ILE A 51 -5.70 9.07 -0.25
CA ILE A 51 -4.37 9.62 0.03
C ILE A 51 -3.38 8.48 0.34
N ALA A 52 -3.78 7.51 1.15
CA ALA A 52 -2.94 6.34 1.42
C ALA A 52 -2.55 5.62 0.13
N SER A 53 -3.50 5.45 -0.80
CA SER A 53 -3.29 4.77 -2.09
C SER A 53 -2.28 5.52 -2.95
N ASN A 54 -2.41 6.84 -3.03
CA ASN A 54 -1.46 7.67 -3.77
C ASN A 54 -0.06 7.60 -3.17
N VAL A 55 0.08 7.70 -1.84
CA VAL A 55 1.38 7.56 -1.17
C VAL A 55 2.02 6.21 -1.52
N LEU A 56 1.27 5.10 -1.42
CA LEU A 56 1.79 3.78 -1.76
C LEU A 56 2.25 3.72 -3.23
N LYS A 57 1.45 4.26 -4.16
CA LYS A 57 1.79 4.29 -5.60
C LYS A 57 3.02 5.14 -5.91
N GLU A 58 3.23 6.24 -5.20
CA GLU A 58 4.38 7.13 -5.38
C GLU A 58 5.67 6.60 -4.73
N MET A 59 5.59 5.62 -3.82
CA MET A 59 6.78 5.00 -3.24
C MET A 59 7.62 4.30 -4.32
N PRO A 60 8.93 4.61 -4.44
CA PRO A 60 9.80 3.99 -5.44
C PRO A 60 10.13 2.52 -5.09
N ILE A 61 10.10 2.18 -3.80
CA ILE A 61 10.28 0.81 -3.30
C ILE A 61 9.16 0.57 -2.29
N ARG A 62 8.42 -0.54 -2.45
CA ARG A 62 7.36 -0.99 -1.56
C ARG A 62 7.79 -2.30 -0.92
N ASP A 63 7.83 -2.34 0.40
CA ASP A 63 8.09 -3.57 1.15
C ASP A 63 6.79 -4.20 1.67
N VAL A 64 6.94 -5.38 2.26
CA VAL A 64 5.85 -6.09 2.96
C VAL A 64 5.14 -5.18 3.97
N VAL A 65 5.86 -4.25 4.62
CA VAL A 65 5.27 -3.34 5.61
C VAL A 65 4.32 -2.34 4.95
N SER A 66 4.71 -1.71 3.83
CA SER A 66 3.86 -0.79 3.08
C SER A 66 2.59 -1.47 2.52
N TRP A 67 2.74 -2.67 1.96
CA TRP A 67 1.64 -3.46 1.41
C TRP A 67 0.67 -3.92 2.49
N THR A 68 1.18 -4.48 3.59
CA THR A 68 0.34 -4.94 4.71
C THR A 68 -0.39 -3.79 5.39
N ALA A 69 0.24 -2.61 5.49
CA ALA A 69 -0.42 -1.41 6.01
C ALA A 69 -1.62 -1.01 5.13
N MET A 70 -1.47 -1.04 3.81
CA MET A 70 -2.56 -0.75 2.86
C MET A 70 -3.68 -1.77 2.94
N ILE A 71 -3.36 -3.06 2.83
CA ILE A 71 -4.34 -4.16 2.82
C ILE A 71 -5.14 -4.17 4.12
N SER A 72 -4.46 -4.04 5.27
CA SER A 72 -5.12 -3.96 6.58
C SER A 72 -5.96 -2.68 6.71
N GLY A 73 -5.53 -1.59 6.08
CA GLY A 73 -6.29 -0.35 5.99
C GLY A 73 -7.59 -0.53 5.21
N CYS A 74 -7.52 -1.17 4.04
CA CYS A 74 -8.65 -1.45 3.17
C CYS A 74 -9.69 -2.35 3.88
N ALA A 75 -9.24 -3.45 4.49
CA ALA A 75 -10.11 -4.36 5.23
C ALA A 75 -10.87 -3.65 6.37
N ARG A 76 -10.21 -2.73 7.09
CA ARG A 76 -10.85 -1.94 8.15
C ARG A 76 -11.89 -0.93 7.61
N LEU A 77 -11.65 -0.39 6.43
CA LEU A 77 -12.48 0.67 5.83
C LEU A 77 -13.61 0.10 4.94
N GLY A 78 -13.67 -1.22 4.74
CA GLY A 78 -14.68 -1.86 3.89
C GLY A 78 -14.32 -1.91 2.40
N HIS A 79 -13.05 -1.69 2.05
CA HIS A 79 -12.53 -1.74 0.67
C HIS A 79 -11.98 -3.14 0.34
N GLU A 80 -12.85 -4.16 0.42
CA GLU A 80 -12.43 -5.57 0.32
C GLU A 80 -11.88 -5.92 -1.07
N PHE A 81 -12.49 -5.38 -2.14
CA PHE A 81 -12.03 -5.61 -3.51
C PHE A 81 -10.65 -5.01 -3.73
N GLU A 82 -10.42 -3.78 -3.29
CA GLU A 82 -9.13 -3.11 -3.40
C GLU A 82 -8.07 -3.80 -2.53
N ALA A 83 -8.45 -4.34 -1.36
CA ALA A 83 -7.55 -5.14 -0.53
C ALA A 83 -7.04 -6.38 -1.28
N LEU A 84 -7.92 -7.08 -2.01
CA LEU A 84 -7.56 -8.24 -2.83
C LEU A 84 -6.71 -7.84 -4.03
N GLU A 85 -7.00 -6.71 -4.68
CA GLU A 85 -6.15 -6.19 -5.76
C GLU A 85 -4.74 -5.91 -5.27
N PHE A 86 -4.59 -5.20 -4.15
CA PHE A 86 -3.26 -4.94 -3.58
C PHE A 86 -2.55 -6.21 -3.13
N LEU A 87 -3.26 -7.22 -2.63
CA LEU A 87 -2.66 -8.52 -2.32
C LEU A 87 -2.12 -9.20 -3.59
N LYS A 88 -2.88 -9.19 -4.69
CA LYS A 88 -2.44 -9.72 -5.98
C LYS A 88 -1.22 -8.96 -6.51
N PHE A 89 -1.21 -7.63 -6.42
CA PHE A 89 -0.05 -6.82 -6.80
C PHE A 89 1.18 -7.16 -5.95
N MET A 90 1.04 -7.24 -4.62
CA MET A 90 2.13 -7.61 -3.72
C MET A 90 2.73 -8.99 -4.07
N LEU A 91 1.88 -9.98 -4.36
CA LEU A 91 2.32 -11.33 -4.75
C LEU A 91 2.90 -11.37 -6.17
N GLY A 92 2.40 -10.52 -7.07
CA GLY A 92 2.94 -10.35 -8.43
C GLY A 92 4.29 -9.64 -8.46
N GLU A 93 4.48 -8.59 -7.66
CA GLU A 93 5.77 -7.93 -7.47
C GLU A 93 6.80 -8.90 -6.86
N ALA A 94 6.39 -9.74 -5.91
CA ALA A 94 7.23 -10.81 -5.36
C ALA A 94 7.56 -11.92 -6.39
N CYS A 95 6.78 -12.03 -7.46
CA CYS A 95 7.01 -12.96 -8.56
C CYS A 95 7.86 -12.35 -9.68
N GLY A 96 8.20 -11.06 -9.62
CA GLY A 96 9.06 -10.37 -10.59
C GLY A 96 10.51 -10.87 -10.66
N ASP A 97 10.95 -11.68 -9.69
CA ASP A 97 12.26 -12.37 -9.72
C ASP A 97 12.23 -13.71 -10.49
N LEU A 98 11.06 -14.13 -10.99
CA LEU A 98 10.92 -15.30 -11.86
C LEU A 98 10.10 -14.89 -13.08
N GLU A 99 10.77 -14.76 -14.23
CA GLU A 99 10.20 -14.48 -15.55
C GLU A 99 8.80 -15.07 -15.78
N TRP A 100 7.73 -14.35 -15.45
CA TRP A 100 6.40 -14.68 -15.95
C TRP A 100 6.23 -14.00 -17.30
N LYS A 101 6.74 -14.65 -18.35
CA LYS A 101 6.28 -14.39 -19.72
C LYS A 101 4.77 -14.59 -19.73
N MET A 102 4.04 -13.49 -19.94
CA MET A 102 2.64 -13.50 -20.35
C MET A 102 2.52 -14.20 -21.71
N GLU A 103 2.53 -15.52 -21.71
CA GLU A 103 1.99 -16.35 -22.80
C GLU A 103 1.25 -17.53 -22.20
N ALA A 104 -0.04 -17.32 -21.91
CA ALA A 104 -1.07 -18.32 -22.12
C ALA A 104 -2.43 -17.61 -22.18
N PRO A 105 -3.13 -17.64 -23.32
CA PRO A 105 -4.50 -17.15 -23.40
C PRO A 105 -5.39 -17.89 -22.41
N LEU A 106 -6.39 -17.17 -21.87
CA LEU A 106 -7.39 -17.62 -20.88
C LEU A 106 -8.20 -18.86 -21.30
N GLU A 107 -7.96 -19.45 -22.47
CA GLU A 107 -8.66 -20.62 -22.98
C GLU A 107 -8.19 -21.95 -22.35
N LEU A 108 -7.03 -22.01 -21.69
CA LEU A 108 -6.48 -23.28 -21.19
C LEU A 108 -6.92 -23.65 -19.75
N VAL A 109 -7.66 -22.80 -19.06
CA VAL A 109 -8.07 -23.05 -17.65
C VAL A 109 -9.37 -23.86 -17.57
N CYS A 110 -10.20 -23.86 -18.61
CA CYS A 110 -11.49 -24.58 -18.60
C CYS A 110 -11.42 -26.07 -18.97
N SER A 111 -10.28 -26.62 -19.40
CA SER A 111 -10.19 -28.02 -19.87
C SER A 111 -9.70 -29.04 -18.82
N LYS A 112 -9.49 -28.63 -17.57
CA LYS A 112 -8.98 -29.52 -16.50
C LYS A 112 -9.89 -29.66 -15.28
N ILE A 113 -11.15 -29.28 -15.41
CA ILE A 113 -12.17 -29.59 -14.40
C ILE A 113 -13.24 -30.40 -15.12
N ASP A 114 -13.00 -31.71 -15.23
CA ASP A 114 -14.00 -32.76 -15.03
C ASP A 114 -13.28 -34.12 -14.99
N PRO A 115 -13.65 -35.05 -14.08
CA PRO A 115 -13.06 -36.39 -13.96
C PRO A 115 -13.50 -37.37 -15.06
#